data_AF-A0A5Q4F0S8-F1
#
_entry.id   AF-A0A5Q4F0S8-F1
#
_cell.length_a   1.000
_cell.length_b   1.000
_cell.length_c   1.000
_cell.angle_alpha   90.00
_cell.angle_beta   90.00
_cell.angle_gamma   90.00
#
_symmetry.space_group_name_H-M   'P 1'
#
loop_
_entity.id
_entity.type
_entity.pdbx_description
1 polymer ?
#
loop_
_entity_poly.entity_id
_entity_poly.type
_entity_poly.pdbx_seq_one_letter_code
_entity_poly.pdbx_strand_id
1 'polypeptide(L)'
;MAKKLPYRAVTASGNQFEFEFPLHPDTASSVHVHNLLDVLLGTLDRELRHVPGVSNGDVLQALAMLLAVRTRILPGREEMLAGLSRELLESALAAAVSEPPGNLPPEQPREVH
;
A
#
# COMPACT_ATOMS: atom_id res chain seq x y z
N MET A 1 -20.70 10.17 -6.39
CA MET A 1 -20.11 8.87 -6.00
C MET A 1 -18.61 9.06 -5.85
N ALA A 2 -18.00 8.50 -4.80
CA ALA A 2 -16.54 8.55 -4.64
C ALA A 2 -15.88 7.79 -5.80
N LYS A 3 -14.83 8.36 -6.40
CA LYS A 3 -14.04 7.65 -7.42
C LYS A 3 -13.33 6.47 -6.73
N LYS A 4 -13.31 5.31 -7.36
CA LYS A 4 -12.58 4.14 -6.87
C LYS A 4 -11.38 3.84 -7.76
N LEU A 5 -10.32 3.30 -7.17
CA LEU A 5 -9.17 2.75 -7.86
C LEU A 5 -9.16 1.23 -7.65
N PRO A 6 -9.48 0.43 -8.70
CA PRO A 6 -9.21 -1.00 -8.65
C PRO A 6 -7.70 -1.23 -8.66
N TYR A 7 -7.22 -2.12 -7.80
CA TYR A 7 -5.81 -2.48 -7.71
C TYR A 7 -5.66 -3.98 -7.46
N ARG A 8 -4.73 -4.63 -8.16
CA ARG A 8 -4.47 -6.07 -8.01
C ARG A 8 -3.04 -6.27 -7.53
N ALA A 9 -2.90 -6.80 -6.33
CA ALA A 9 -1.61 -7.22 -5.79
C ALA A 9 -1.42 -8.72 -6.06
N VAL A 10 -0.20 -9.12 -6.43
CA VAL A 10 0.18 -10.52 -6.61
C VAL A 10 1.43 -10.78 -5.78
N THR A 11 1.37 -11.77 -4.88
CA THR A 11 2.52 -12.15 -4.05
C THR A 11 3.50 -13.02 -4.85
N ALA A 12 4.72 -13.18 -4.34
CA ALA A 12 5.70 -14.12 -4.91
C ALA A 12 5.17 -15.57 -4.99
N SER A 13 4.32 -15.97 -4.04
CA SER A 13 3.65 -17.28 -4.02
C SER A 13 2.49 -17.40 -5.03
N GLY A 14 2.19 -16.35 -5.79
CA GLY A 14 1.10 -16.31 -6.75
C GLY A 14 -0.29 -16.03 -6.17
N ASN A 15 -0.39 -15.69 -4.88
CA ASN A 15 -1.66 -15.27 -4.28
C ASN A 15 -2.05 -13.90 -4.83
N GLN A 16 -3.34 -13.69 -5.01
CA GLN A 16 -3.89 -12.51 -5.63
C GLN A 16 -4.89 -11.84 -4.68
N PHE A 17 -4.81 -10.52 -4.62
CA PHE A 17 -5.71 -9.69 -3.83
C PHE A 17 -6.21 -8.55 -4.71
N GLU A 18 -7.52 -8.44 -4.84
CA GLU A 18 -8.18 -7.39 -5.61
C GLU A 18 -8.78 -6.38 -4.64
N PHE A 19 -8.24 -5.15 -4.68
CA PHE A 19 -8.65 -4.04 -3.84
C PHE A 19 -9.53 -3.07 -4.63
N GLU A 20 -10.52 -2.50 -3.96
CA GLU A 20 -11.24 -1.31 -4.43
C GLU A 20 -10.97 -0.12 -3.51
N PHE A 21 -9.89 0.63 -3.78
CA PHE A 21 -9.52 1.77 -2.96
C PHE A 21 -10.42 2.98 -3.23
N PRO A 22 -11.03 3.59 -2.20
CA PRO A 22 -11.68 4.89 -2.36
C PRO A 22 -10.61 5.95 -2.64
N LEU A 23 -10.83 6.80 -3.65
CA LEU A 23 -9.97 7.94 -3.92
C LEU A 23 -10.52 9.18 -3.25
N HIS A 24 -9.64 9.89 -2.55
CA HIS A 24 -9.95 11.20 -1.97
C HIS A 24 -10.36 12.19 -3.07
N PRO A 25 -11.34 13.09 -2.83
CA PRO A 25 -11.84 14.04 -3.84
C PRO A 25 -10.75 14.86 -4.54
N ASP A 26 -9.69 15.22 -3.80
CA ASP A 26 -8.58 16.03 -4.31
C ASP A 26 -7.52 15.21 -5.06
N THR A 27 -7.74 13.90 -5.26
CA THR A 27 -6.85 13.07 -6.07
C THR A 27 -6.98 13.46 -7.54
N ALA A 28 -5.92 14.07 -8.08
CA ALA A 28 -5.91 14.57 -9.45
C ALA A 28 -5.94 13.44 -10.51
N SER A 29 -5.26 12.32 -10.28
CA SER A 29 -5.14 11.23 -11.25
C SER A 29 -5.02 9.87 -10.56
N SER A 30 -6.00 9.00 -10.80
CA SER A 30 -5.97 7.59 -10.36
C SER A 30 -4.83 6.81 -11.01
N VAL A 31 -4.47 7.14 -12.25
CA VAL A 31 -3.36 6.50 -12.98
C VAL A 31 -2.02 6.83 -12.34
N HIS A 32 -1.81 8.10 -11.93
CA HIS A 32 -0.56 8.46 -11.24
C HIS A 32 -0.45 7.75 -9.89
N VAL A 33 -1.55 7.66 -9.13
CA VAL A 33 -1.57 6.92 -7.86
C VAL A 33 -1.27 5.44 -8.08
N HIS A 34 -1.88 4.81 -9.08
CA HIS A 34 -1.62 3.41 -9.45
C HIS A 34 -0.14 3.17 -9.77
N ASN A 35 0.42 3.96 -10.69
CA ASN A 35 1.81 3.81 -11.11
C ASN A 35 2.79 4.03 -9.95
N LEU A 36 2.51 4.98 -9.06
CA LEU A 36 3.32 5.21 -7.87
C LEU A 36 3.24 4.03 -6.88
N LEU A 37 2.05 3.48 -6.68
CA LEU A 37 1.86 2.32 -5.82
C LEU A 37 2.66 1.11 -6.34
N ASP A 38 2.60 0.84 -7.65
CA ASP A 38 3.39 -0.23 -8.28
C ASP A 38 4.90 -0.04 -8.13
N VAL A 39 5.39 1.18 -8.36
CA VAL A 39 6.83 1.49 -8.21
C VAL A 39 7.28 1.31 -6.76
N LEU A 40 6.47 1.75 -5.79
CA LEU A 40 6.77 1.64 -4.36
C LEU A 40 6.80 0.17 -3.91
N LEU A 41 5.78 -0.62 -4.26
CA LEU A 41 5.72 -2.04 -3.91
C LEU A 41 6.83 -2.83 -4.59
N GLY A 42 7.00 -2.66 -5.91
CA GLY A 42 8.05 -3.36 -6.65
C GLY A 42 9.48 -3.00 -6.18
N THR A 43 9.69 -1.77 -5.71
CA THR A 43 10.96 -1.37 -5.09
C THR A 43 11.14 -2.05 -3.74
N LEU A 44 10.13 -2.00 -2.87
CA LEU A 44 10.18 -2.62 -1.55
C LEU A 44 10.45 -4.13 -1.67
N ASP A 45 9.70 -4.83 -2.51
CA ASP A 45 9.86 -6.27 -2.75
C ASP A 45 11.27 -6.62 -3.23
N ARG A 46 11.83 -5.80 -4.13
CA ARG A 46 13.20 -6.00 -4.62
C ARG A 46 14.23 -5.87 -3.50
N GLU A 47 14.11 -4.86 -2.64
CA GLU A 47 15.06 -4.68 -1.55
C GLU A 47 14.91 -5.77 -0.48
N LEU A 48 13.69 -6.19 -0.16
CA LEU A 48 13.42 -7.24 0.83
C LEU A 48 14.03 -8.60 0.42
N ARG A 49 14.10 -8.92 -0.88
CA ARG A 49 14.79 -10.12 -1.38
C ARG A 49 16.27 -10.19 -1.01
N HIS A 50 16.92 -9.06 -0.78
CA HIS A 50 18.35 -8.98 -0.54
C HIS A 50 18.71 -8.80 0.94
N VAL A 51 17.71 -8.61 1.82
CA VAL A 51 17.93 -8.36 3.25
C VAL A 51 17.30 -9.49 4.07
N PRO A 52 18.09 -10.49 4.52
CA PRO A 52 17.57 -11.57 5.35
C PRO A 52 17.17 -11.05 6.74
N GLY A 53 16.12 -11.65 7.31
CA GLY A 53 15.71 -11.38 8.70
C GLY A 53 14.83 -10.15 8.91
N VAL A 54 14.31 -9.53 7.85
CA VAL A 54 13.31 -8.45 7.97
C VAL A 54 11.98 -9.05 8.42
N SER A 55 11.39 -8.50 9.49
CA SER A 55 10.08 -8.91 10.00
C SER A 55 8.95 -8.08 9.38
N ASN A 56 7.71 -8.58 9.46
CA ASN A 56 6.52 -7.81 9.07
C ASN A 56 6.41 -6.47 9.82
N GLY A 57 6.86 -6.44 11.09
CA GLY A 57 6.87 -5.22 11.90
C GLY A 57 7.81 -4.16 11.35
N ASP A 58 9.00 -4.55 10.90
CA ASP A 58 9.98 -3.63 10.29
C ASP A 58 9.43 -2.99 9.01
N VAL A 59 8.77 -3.80 8.16
CA VAL A 59 8.16 -3.31 6.92
C VAL A 59 7.05 -2.30 7.19
N LEU A 60 6.10 -2.64 8.05
CA LEU A 60 4.97 -1.75 8.37
C LEU A 60 5.44 -0.46 9.06
N GLN A 61 6.43 -0.56 9.96
CA GLN A 61 6.99 0.62 10.62
C GLN A 61 7.73 1.52 9.63
N ALA A 62 8.52 0.96 8.71
CA ALA A 62 9.22 1.74 7.69
C ALA A 62 8.23 2.48 6.75
N LEU A 63 7.15 1.82 6.32
CA LEU A 63 6.12 2.45 5.49
C LEU A 63 5.36 3.55 6.24
N ALA A 64 5.05 3.35 7.52
CA ALA A 64 4.44 4.38 8.36
C ALA A 64 5.36 5.61 8.52
N MET A 65 6.66 5.38 8.77
CA MET A 65 7.65 6.45 8.85
C MET A 65 7.84 7.16 7.50
N LEU A 66 7.84 6.43 6.38
CA LEU A 66 7.89 7.00 5.04
C LEU A 66 6.71 7.96 4.81
N LEU A 67 5.49 7.56 5.17
CA LEU A 67 4.31 8.41 5.05
C LEU A 67 4.45 9.69 5.89
N ALA A 68 4.90 9.57 7.14
CA ALA A 68 5.13 10.71 8.02
C ALA A 68 6.19 11.68 7.45
N VAL A 69 7.33 11.15 6.97
CA VAL A 69 8.40 11.94 6.35
C VAL A 69 7.89 12.65 5.09
N ARG A 70 7.18 11.95 4.20
CA ARG A 70 6.62 12.55 2.98
C ARG A 70 5.60 13.63 3.29
N THR A 71 4.73 13.41 4.28
CA THR A 71 3.76 14.40 4.75
C THR A 71 4.44 15.69 5.21
N ARG A 72 5.60 15.59 5.87
CA ARG A 72 6.34 16.76 6.37
C ARG A 72 7.09 17.54 5.28
N ILE A 73 7.45 16.90 4.17
CA ILE A 73 8.22 17.50 3.07
C ILE A 73 7.30 18.15 2.02
N LEU A 74 6.05 17.70 1.91
CA LEU A 74 5.09 18.28 0.97
C LEU A 74 4.79 19.75 1.31
N PRO A 75 4.62 20.63 0.30
CA PRO A 75 4.25 22.01 0.53
C PRO A 75 2.83 22.10 1.09
N GLY A 76 2.66 22.81 2.20
CA GLY A 76 1.36 23.01 2.85
C GLY A 76 1.46 23.28 4.34
N ARG A 77 0.31 23.39 5.01
CA ARG A 77 0.25 23.48 6.48
C ARG A 77 0.41 22.10 7.09
N GLU A 78 1.30 21.97 8.07
CA GLU A 78 1.70 20.69 8.65
C GLU A 78 0.50 19.92 9.24
N GLU A 79 -0.36 20.58 10.01
CA GLU A 79 -1.50 19.92 10.67
C GLU A 79 -2.53 19.41 9.66
N MET A 80 -2.73 20.16 8.58
CA MET A 80 -3.66 19.80 7.51
C MET A 80 -3.15 18.58 6.73
N LEU A 81 -1.86 18.56 6.40
CA LEU A 81 -1.23 17.43 5.71
C LEU A 81 -1.21 16.18 6.60
N ALA A 82 -0.93 16.34 7.90
CA ALA A 82 -1.01 15.25 8.87
C ALA A 82 -2.43 14.67 8.96
N GLY A 83 -3.46 15.52 9.03
CA GLY A 83 -4.86 15.09 9.00
C GLY A 83 -5.19 14.30 7.73
N LEU A 84 -4.86 14.85 6.56
CA LEU A 84 -5.09 14.20 5.26
C LEU A 84 -4.36 12.85 5.16
N SER A 85 -3.11 12.76 5.63
CA SER A 85 -2.34 11.51 5.60
C SER A 85 -3.00 10.39 6.42
N ARG A 86 -3.60 10.73 7.57
CA ARG A 86 -4.33 9.78 8.42
C ARG A 86 -5.61 9.33 7.75
N GLU A 87 -6.39 10.27 7.21
CA GLU A 87 -7.64 9.98 6.50
C GLU A 87 -7.38 9.06 5.28
N LEU A 88 -6.34 9.34 4.50
CA LEU A 88 -5.96 8.53 3.34
C LEU A 88 -5.57 7.11 3.76
N LEU A 89 -4.77 6.97 4.83
CA LEU A 89 -4.36 5.67 5.34
C LEU A 89 -5.55 4.88 5.88
N GLU A 90 -6.39 5.49 6.71
CA GLU A 90 -7.60 4.85 7.26
C GLU A 90 -8.54 4.40 6.14
N SER A 91 -8.75 5.25 5.13
CA SER A 91 -9.60 4.93 3.97
C SER A 91 -9.03 3.79 3.13
N ALA A 92 -7.71 3.72 2.97
CA ALA A 92 -7.05 2.63 2.26
C ALA A 92 -7.12 1.30 3.03
N LEU A 93 -6.95 1.35 4.36
CA LEU A 93 -7.09 0.17 5.23
C LEU A 93 -8.53 -0.36 5.27
N ALA A 94 -9.52 0.51 5.14
CA ALA A 94 -10.94 0.16 5.08
C ALA A 94 -11.43 -0.24 3.68
N ALA A 95 -10.55 -0.27 2.67
CA ALA A 95 -10.93 -0.63 1.31
C ALA A 95 -11.47 -2.06 1.23
N ALA A 96 -12.44 -2.27 0.34
CA ALA A 96 -12.93 -3.61 0.07
C ALA A 96 -11.82 -4.43 -0.58
N VAL A 97 -11.64 -5.67 -0.12
CA VAL A 97 -10.66 -6.62 -0.67
C VAL A 97 -11.35 -7.93 -0.95
N SER A 98 -11.14 -8.47 -2.15
CA SER A 98 -11.55 -9.82 -2.52
C SER A 98 -10.34 -10.66 -2.90
N GLU A 99 -10.43 -11.94 -2.57
CA GLU A 99 -9.42 -12.95 -2.88
C GLU A 99 -9.99 -13.88 -3.95
N PRO A 100 -9.51 -13.79 -5.21
CA PRO A 100 -9.90 -14.75 -6.24
C PRO A 100 -9.58 -16.20 -5.81
N PRO A 101 -10.34 -17.19 -6.31
CA PRO A 101 -10.03 -18.60 -6.06
C PRO A 101 -8.61 -18.94 -6.50
N GLY A 102 -7.90 -19.75 -5.71
CA GLY A 102 -6.56 -20.23 -6.05
C GLY A 102 -5.43 -19.71 -5.14
N ASN A 103 -5.74 -18.83 -4.18
CA ASN A 103 -4.79 -18.42 -3.14
C ASN A 103 -4.43 -19.60 -2.22
N LEU A 104 -3.15 -19.69 -1.86
CA LEU A 104 -2.68 -20.61 -0.82
C LEU A 104 -3.15 -20.14 0.56
N PRO A 105 -3.53 -21.06 1.47
CA PRO A 105 -3.96 -20.73 2.82
C PRO A 105 -2.91 -19.92 3.60
N PRO A 106 -3.32 -19.00 4.50
CA PRO A 106 -2.41 -18.17 5.27
C PRO A 106 -1.48 -18.94 6.21
N GLU A 107 -1.87 -20.15 6.60
CA GLU A 107 -1.17 -21.02 7.56
C GLU A 107 -0.03 -21.85 6.93
N GLN A 108 0.15 -21.82 5.59
CA GLN A 108 1.27 -22.53 4.95
C GLN A 108 2.56 -21.70 5.07
N PRO A 109 3.73 -22.31 5.35
CA PRO A 109 5.00 -21.59 5.42
C PRO A 109 5.23 -20.80 4.12
N ARG A 110 5.27 -19.48 4.24
CA ARG A 110 5.52 -18.59 3.11
C ARG A 110 7.02 -18.37 2.99
N GLU A 111 7.63 -18.85 1.92
CA GLU A 111 8.91 -18.29 1.49
C GLU A 111 8.65 -16.85 1.04
N VAL A 112 9.00 -15.90 1.90
CA VAL A 112 9.01 -14.48 1.59
C VAL A 112 10.30 -14.17 0.84
N HIS A 113 10.30 -14.43 -0.47
CA HIS A 113 11.33 -13.98 -1.39
C HIS A 113 10.68 -13.28 -2.59
#